data_AF-A0A7W0TNF4-F1
#
_entry.id   AF-A0A7W0TNF4-F1
#
_cell.length_a   1.000
_cell.length_b   1.000
_cell.length_c   1.000
_cell.angle_alpha   90.00
_cell.angle_beta   90.00
_cell.angle_gamma   90.00
#
_symmetry.space_group_name_H-M   'P 1'
#
loop_
_entity.id
_entity.type
_entity.pdbx_description
1 polymer ?
#
loop_
_entity_poly.entity_id
_entity_poly.type
_entity_poly.pdbx_seq_one_letter_code
_entity_poly.pdbx_strand_id
1 'polypeptide(L)'
;MDRAELFDSLGQALLNPEDIVYVERRGAQYSWHRVIPGAVPPTSSAGADVWMYFSGDWPKNDFERREAFCEDMLAEMESMAGGDDRCRWPLDQPWPQMH
;
A
#
# COMPACT_ATOMS: atom_id res chain seq x y z
N MET A 1 -5.27 1.89 -13.07
CA MET A 1 -5.84 3.20 -12.70
C MET A 1 -4.71 4.16 -12.42
N ASP A 2 -4.85 5.45 -12.70
CA ASP A 2 -3.93 6.47 -12.21
C ASP A 2 -4.18 6.79 -10.72
N ARG A 3 -3.42 7.72 -10.16
CA ARG A 3 -3.49 8.09 -8.74
C ARG A 3 -4.84 8.68 -8.34
N ALA A 4 -5.43 9.55 -9.18
CA ALA A 4 -6.70 10.19 -8.89
C ALA A 4 -7.86 9.18 -8.99
N GLU A 5 -7.83 8.32 -10.01
CA GLU A 5 -8.78 7.22 -10.17
C GLU A 5 -8.74 6.24 -8.99
N LEU A 6 -7.55 5.95 -8.44
CA LEU A 6 -7.40 5.12 -7.24
C LEU A 6 -8.13 5.74 -6.05
N PHE A 7 -7.97 7.04 -5.82
CA PHE A 7 -8.56 7.72 -4.66
C PHE A 7 -10.07 7.80 -4.74
N ASP A 8 -10.61 8.11 -5.93
CA ASP A 8 -12.05 8.09 -6.16
C ASP A 8 -12.62 6.69 -5.93
N SER A 9 -11.95 5.66 -6.47
CA SER A 9 -12.36 4.26 -6.31
C SER A 9 -12.35 3.79 -4.85
N LEU A 10 -11.31 4.12 -4.08
CA LEU A 10 -11.24 3.83 -2.64
C LEU A 10 -12.31 4.59 -1.85
N GLY A 11 -12.58 5.85 -2.21
CA GLY A 11 -13.64 6.66 -1.61
C GLY A 11 -15.05 6.09 -1.84
N GLN A 12 -15.32 5.55 -3.02
CA GLN A 12 -16.61 4.94 -3.36
C GLN A 12 -16.81 3.57 -2.71
N ALA A 13 -15.74 2.90 -2.29
CA ALA A 13 -15.81 1.55 -1.73
C ALA A 13 -16.40 1.50 -0.30
N LEU A 14 -16.55 2.63 0.39
CA LEU A 14 -17.13 2.70 1.75
C LEU A 14 -16.49 1.72 2.75
N LEU A 15 -15.17 1.69 2.79
CA LEU A 15 -14.36 0.74 3.58
C LEU A 15 -14.57 0.89 5.09
N ASN A 16 -14.84 -0.21 5.78
CA ASN A 16 -14.94 -0.26 7.24
C ASN A 16 -13.57 -0.38 7.91
N PRO A 17 -13.46 -0.02 9.21
CA PRO A 17 -12.19 -0.18 9.95
C PRO A 17 -11.64 -1.61 9.99
N GLU A 18 -12.52 -2.60 9.87
CA GLU A 18 -12.20 -4.03 9.83
C GLU A 18 -11.84 -4.55 8.43
N ASP A 19 -12.07 -3.74 7.38
CA ASP A 19 -11.70 -4.12 6.02
C ASP A 19 -10.19 -4.03 5.86
N ILE A 20 -9.62 -5.08 5.28
CA ILE A 20 -8.23 -5.09 4.84
C ILE A 20 -8.22 -4.73 3.35
N VAL A 21 -7.39 -3.76 2.99
CA VAL A 21 -7.21 -3.29 1.61
C VAL A 21 -5.82 -3.66 1.15
N TYR A 22 -5.70 -4.24 -0.04
CA TYR A 22 -4.43 -4.34 -0.73
C TYR A 22 -4.34 -3.25 -1.79
N VAL A 23 -3.18 -2.63 -1.89
CA VAL A 23 -2.84 -1.68 -2.96
C VAL A 23 -1.50 -2.09 -3.55
N GLU A 24 -1.40 -2.05 -4.87
CA GLU A 24 -0.15 -2.26 -5.60
C GLU A 24 0.06 -1.17 -6.67
N ARG A 25 1.33 -0.94 -7.00
CA ARG A 25 1.76 -0.10 -8.12
C ARG A 25 2.59 -0.90 -9.12
N ARG A 26 2.35 -0.66 -10.41
CA ARG A 26 3.10 -1.17 -11.56
C ARG A 26 3.39 -0.02 -12.53
N GLY A 27 4.62 0.44 -12.58
CA GLY A 27 5.02 1.68 -13.26
C GLY A 27 4.22 2.87 -12.74
N ALA A 28 3.45 3.49 -13.64
CA ALA A 28 2.57 4.62 -13.33
C ALA A 28 1.12 4.20 -12.99
N GLN A 29 0.85 2.90 -12.93
CA GLN A 29 -0.51 2.38 -12.71
C GLN A 29 -0.65 1.80 -11.32
N TYR A 30 -1.82 2.03 -10.72
CA TYR A 30 -2.24 1.44 -9.46
C TYR A 30 -3.30 0.36 -9.69
N SER A 31 -3.44 -0.53 -8.71
CA SER A 31 -4.55 -1.47 -8.56
C SER A 31 -4.81 -1.70 -7.08
N TRP A 32 -6.07 -1.88 -6.70
CA TRP A 32 -6.43 -2.19 -5.33
C TRP A 32 -7.57 -3.19 -5.28
N HIS A 33 -7.71 -3.87 -4.15
CA HIS A 33 -8.88 -4.69 -3.85
C HIS A 33 -9.07 -4.83 -2.33
N ARG A 34 -10.31 -5.05 -1.92
CA ARG A 34 -10.64 -5.47 -0.56
C ARG A 34 -10.29 -6.94 -0.39
N VAL A 35 -9.58 -7.27 0.67
CA VAL A 35 -9.25 -8.64 1.04
C VAL A 35 -10.45 -9.23 1.79
N ILE A 36 -10.99 -10.32 1.25
CA ILE A 36 -12.09 -11.05 1.89
C ILE A 36 -11.49 -12.23 2.65
N PRO A 37 -11.74 -12.38 3.96
CA PRO A 37 -11.25 -13.53 4.72
C PRO A 37 -11.66 -14.86 4.07
N GLY A 38 -10.69 -15.75 3.86
CA GLY A 38 -10.92 -17.05 3.21
C GLY A 38 -10.95 -17.01 1.68
N ALA A 39 -10.93 -15.83 1.05
CA ALA A 39 -10.59 -15.72 -0.35
C ALA A 39 -9.08 -15.92 -0.53
N VAL A 40 -8.68 -16.49 -1.67
CA VAL A 40 -7.27 -16.55 -2.04
C VAL A 40 -6.79 -15.09 -2.14
N PRO A 41 -5.81 -14.64 -1.31
CA PRO A 41 -5.23 -13.33 -1.51
C PRO A 41 -4.67 -13.31 -2.92
N PRO A 42 -4.93 -12.29 -3.72
CA PRO A 42 -4.33 -12.23 -5.03
C PRO A 42 -2.83 -12.30 -4.80
N THR A 43 -2.24 -13.24 -5.51
CA THR A 43 -0.81 -13.50 -5.47
C THR A 43 -0.17 -12.14 -5.67
N SER A 44 0.66 -11.67 -4.72
CA SER A 44 1.47 -10.46 -4.89
C SER A 44 2.03 -10.55 -6.28
N SER A 45 1.48 -9.77 -7.19
CA SER A 45 1.54 -10.13 -8.59
C SER A 45 3.02 -10.12 -8.96
N ALA A 46 3.52 -11.21 -9.54
CA ALA A 46 4.91 -11.22 -9.99
C ALA A 46 5.06 -10.03 -10.96
N GLY A 47 5.75 -8.96 -10.53
CA GLY A 47 5.86 -7.70 -11.26
C GLY A 47 5.19 -6.45 -10.64
N ALA A 48 4.65 -6.49 -9.43
CA ALA A 48 4.39 -5.26 -8.67
C ALA A 48 5.71 -4.59 -8.24
N ASP A 49 5.87 -3.29 -8.51
CA ASP A 49 7.05 -2.53 -8.06
C ASP A 49 7.01 -2.36 -6.54
N VAL A 50 5.81 -2.13 -6.02
CA VAL A 50 5.55 -2.02 -4.59
C VAL A 50 4.08 -2.33 -4.31
N TRP A 51 3.83 -2.84 -3.12
CA TRP A 51 2.48 -3.15 -2.65
C TRP A 51 2.43 -3.05 -1.13
N MET A 52 1.22 -2.92 -0.59
CA MET A 52 0.96 -2.98 0.84
C MET A 52 -0.43 -3.54 1.13
N TYR A 53 -0.58 -4.09 2.33
CA TYR A 53 -1.90 -4.26 2.96
C TYR A 53 -2.10 -3.15 3.98
N PHE A 54 -3.28 -2.55 4.00
CA PHE A 54 -3.71 -1.57 4.96
C PHE A 54 -5.00 -2.02 5.65
N SER A 55 -5.08 -1.82 6.96
CA SER A 55 -6.30 -1.96 7.75
C SER A 55 -6.33 -0.83 8.77
N GLY A 56 -7.49 -0.20 8.94
CA GLY A 56 -7.62 0.93 9.85
C GLY A 56 -8.83 1.80 9.54
N ASP A 57 -9.03 2.83 10.34
CA ASP A 57 -10.19 3.70 10.23
C ASP A 57 -10.11 4.59 8.98
N TRP A 58 -10.99 4.31 8.02
CA TRP A 58 -11.07 5.05 6.77
C TRP A 58 -11.88 6.35 6.95
N PRO A 59 -11.33 7.52 6.57
CA PRO A 59 -12.08 8.78 6.64
C PRO A 59 -13.20 8.82 5.58
N LYS A 60 -14.41 8.38 5.95
CA LYS A 60 -15.56 8.25 5.03
C LYS A 60 -16.23 9.58 4.69
N ASN A 61 -16.38 10.46 5.68
CA ASN A 61 -17.28 11.62 5.63
C ASN A 61 -16.59 12.95 5.33
N ASP A 62 -15.28 12.94 5.09
CA ASP A 62 -14.47 14.13 4.90
C ASP A 62 -13.57 13.90 3.68
N PHE A 63 -13.88 14.60 2.59
CA PHE A 63 -13.19 14.43 1.31
C PHE A 63 -11.73 14.89 1.39
N GLU A 64 -11.48 16.07 1.98
CA GLU A 64 -10.13 16.63 2.10
C GLU A 64 -9.26 15.76 3.00
N ARG A 65 -9.82 15.29 4.13
CA ARG A 65 -9.12 14.36 5.01
C ARG A 65 -8.86 13.01 4.36
N ARG A 66 -9.77 12.54 3.51
CA ARG A 66 -9.59 11.28 2.76
C ARG A 66 -8.52 11.40 1.70
N GLU A 67 -8.48 12.51 0.98
CA GLU A 67 -7.43 12.78 0.00
C GLU A 67 -6.06 12.82 0.69
N ALA A 68 -5.92 13.61 1.76
CA ALA A 68 -4.68 13.67 2.54
C ALA A 68 -4.27 12.30 3.11
N PHE A 69 -5.23 11.53 3.62
CA PHE A 69 -4.97 10.17 4.10
C PHE A 69 -4.48 9.24 2.99
N CYS A 70 -5.11 9.26 1.81
CA CYS A 70 -4.68 8.46 0.67
C CYS A 70 -3.29 8.88 0.14
N GLU A 71 -3.00 10.18 0.17
CA GLU A 71 -1.68 10.74 -0.17
C GLU A 71 -0.60 10.21 0.77
N ASP A 72 -0.81 10.29 2.09
CA ASP A 72 0.12 9.77 3.10
C ASP A 72 0.29 8.26 2.94
N MET A 73 -0.81 7.53 2.78
CA MET A 73 -0.80 6.08 2.59
C MET A 73 0.01 5.66 1.36
N LEU A 74 -0.14 6.36 0.23
CA LEU A 74 0.67 6.13 -0.96
C LEU A 74 2.13 6.54 -0.78
N ALA A 75 2.41 7.66 -0.10
CA ALA A 75 3.78 8.09 0.16
C ALA A 75 4.54 7.04 0.99
N GLU A 76 3.91 6.48 2.01
CA GLU A 76 4.45 5.36 2.80
C GLU A 76 4.71 4.13 1.92
N MET A 77 3.73 3.76 1.08
CA MET A 77 3.89 2.66 0.13
C MET A 77 5.08 2.89 -0.81
N GLU A 78 5.15 4.06 -1.46
CA GLU A 78 6.19 4.39 -2.42
C GLU A 78 7.56 4.56 -1.76
N SER A 79 7.62 4.89 -0.48
CA SER A 79 8.87 4.92 0.28
C SER A 79 9.54 3.54 0.32
N MET A 80 8.75 2.45 0.29
CA MET A 80 9.24 1.06 0.24
C MET A 80 9.72 0.67 -1.15
N ALA A 81 9.28 1.35 -2.21
CA ALA A 81 9.69 1.09 -3.60
C ALA A 81 11.13 1.57 -3.89
N GLY A 82 11.74 2.31 -2.97
CA GLY A 82 13.06 2.90 -3.13
C GLY A 82 14.21 1.91 -2.96
N GLY A 83 14.42 1.03 -3.95
CA GLY A 83 15.66 0.28 -4.21
C GLY A 83 16.10 -0.74 -3.14
N ASP A 84 16.92 -1.70 -3.54
CA ASP A 84 17.42 -2.87 -2.77
C ASP A 84 18.16 -2.54 -1.45
N ASP A 85 18.37 -1.27 -1.09
CA ASP A 85 19.49 -0.86 -0.23
C ASP A 85 19.13 -0.17 1.10
N ARG A 86 17.84 0.00 1.47
CA ARG A 86 17.54 0.69 2.75
C ARG A 86 17.59 -0.20 3.98
N CYS A 87 17.20 -1.48 3.83
CA CYS A 87 17.13 -2.44 4.93
C CYS A 87 17.99 -3.70 4.70
N ARG A 88 18.68 -3.79 3.56
CA ARG A 88 19.60 -4.89 3.30
C ARG A 88 20.96 -4.52 3.87
N TRP A 89 21.32 -5.17 4.97
CA TRP A 89 22.71 -5.15 5.41
C TRP A 89 23.58 -5.66 4.26
N PRO A 90 24.65 -4.94 3.86
CA PRO A 90 25.52 -5.39 2.79
C PRO A 90 25.98 -6.83 3.06
N LEU A 91 25.85 -7.72 2.07
CA LEU A 91 26.13 -9.15 2.24
C LEU A 91 27.59 -9.42 2.63
N ASP A 92 28.47 -8.46 2.38
CA ASP A 92 29.88 -8.45 2.70
C ASP A 92 30.20 -7.90 4.10
N GLN A 93 29.21 -7.40 4.85
CA GLN A 93 29.43 -6.90 6.20
C GLN A 93 28.94 -7.89 7.27
N PRO A 94 29.72 -8.11 8.35
CA PRO A 94 29.27 -8.90 9.48
C PRO A 94 28.10 -8.20 10.18
N TRP A 95 27.11 -8.96 10.67
CA TRP A 95 25.97 -8.45 11.43
C TRP A 95 26.44 -7.54 12.59
N PRO A 96 25.83 -6.35 12.81
CA PRO A 96 26.26 -5.46 13.88
C PRO A 96 25.91 -6.07 15.25
N GLN A 97 26.93 -6.35 16.05
CA GLN A 97 26.79 -6.81 17.44
C GLN A 97 26.55 -5.64 18.40
N MET A 98 25.48 -4.87 18.23
CA MET A 98 25.09 -3.89 19.27
C MET A 98 23.76 -4.28 19.90
N HIS A 99 23.81 -4.45 21.22
CA HIS A 99 22.70 -4.58 22.16
C HIS A 99 22.21 -3.21 22.61
#